data_AF-A0A2E8AW27-F1
#
_entry.id   AF-A0A2E8AW27-F1
#
_cell.length_a   1.000
_cell.length_b   1.000
_cell.length_c   1.000
_cell.angle_alpha   90.00
_cell.angle_beta   90.00
_cell.angle_gamma   90.00
#
_symmetry.space_group_name_H-M   'P 1'
#
loop_
_entity.id
_entity.type
_entity.pdbx_description
1 polymer ?
#
loop_
_entity_poly.entity_id
_entity_poly.type
_entity_poly.pdbx_seq_one_letter_code
_entity_poly.pdbx_strand_id
1 'polypeptide(L)' 'MLTEQSVERGFRKLFDTVGFGEGEFEKAEDLLDQLRPESPLKHRLGCELDELRELVATGR' A
#
# COMPACT_ATOMS: atom_id res chain seq x y z
N MET A 1 -11.85 11.69 -0.49
CA MET A 1 -11.84 10.33 -1.05
C MET A 1 -11.23 10.36 -2.44
N LEU A 2 -10.17 9.60 -2.66
CA LEU A 2 -9.52 9.42 -3.95
C LEU A 2 -10.25 8.33 -4.77
N THR A 3 -10.01 8.29 -6.08
CA THR A 3 -10.47 7.17 -6.91
C THR A 3 -9.59 5.95 -6.69
N GLU A 4 -10.14 4.75 -6.90
CA GLU A 4 -9.39 3.50 -6.86
C GLU A 4 -8.15 3.53 -7.79
N GLN A 5 -8.30 4.04 -9.01
CA GLN A 5 -7.18 4.18 -9.95
C GLN A 5 -6.09 5.14 -9.45
N SER A 6 -6.46 6.24 -8.78
CA SER A 6 -5.49 7.18 -8.21
C SER A 6 -4.70 6.55 -7.06
N VAL A 7 -5.40 5.81 -6.19
CA VAL A 7 -4.79 5.11 -5.05
C VAL A 7 -3.87 3.99 -5.54
N GLU A 8 -4.30 3.17 -6.50
CA GLU A 8 -3.47 2.10 -7.07
C GLU A 8 -2.16 2.64 -7.67
N ARG A 9 -2.21 3.77 -8.40
CA ARG A 9 -1.00 4.39 -8.96
C ARG A 9 -0.08 4.93 -7.86
N GLY A 10 -0.64 5.56 -6.83
CA GLY A 10 0.12 6.07 -5.70
C GLY A 10 0.82 4.94 -4.94
N PHE A 11 0.09 3.88 -4.65
CA PHE A 11 0.59 2.69 -3.98
C PHE A 11 1.75 2.06 -4.75
N ARG A 12 1.58 1.77 -6.05
CA ARG A 12 2.67 1.20 -6.87
C ARG A 12 3.91 2.09 -6.89
N LYS A 13 3.73 3.40 -6.97
CA LYS A 13 4.85 4.35 -6.98
C LYS A 13 5.65 4.35 -5.66
N LEU A 14 5.02 4.07 -4.52
CA LEU A 14 5.71 3.97 -3.23
C LEU A 14 6.67 2.77 -3.20
N PHE A 15 6.30 1.66 -3.84
CA PHE A 15 7.05 0.41 -3.82
C PHE A 15 7.82 0.11 -5.12
N ASP A 16 7.83 1.04 -6.07
CA ASP A 16 8.58 0.92 -7.34
C ASP A 16 10.11 1.08 -7.12
N THR A 17 10.50 1.74 -6.03
CA THR A 17 11.90 1.95 -5.66
C THR A 17 12.47 0.80 -4.83
N VAL A 18 13.74 0.44 -5.09
CA VAL A 18 14.49 -0.55 -4.30
C VAL A 18 14.79 0.02 -2.91
N GLY A 19 14.31 -0.66 -1.86
CA GLY A 19 14.56 -0.30 -0.47
C GLY A 19 13.52 0.64 0.13
N PHE A 20 12.26 0.22 0.14
CA PHE A 20 11.18 0.89 0.89
C PHE A 20 11.31 0.59 2.39
N GLY A 21 11.10 1.61 3.23
CA GLY A 21 11.15 1.51 4.69
C GLY A 21 9.80 1.81 5.32
N GLU A 22 9.76 1.94 6.66
CA GLU A 22 8.52 2.20 7.42
C GLU A 22 7.72 3.40 6.90
N GLY A 23 8.39 4.44 6.40
CA GLY A 23 7.74 5.63 5.87
C GLY A 23 6.96 5.42 4.57
N GLU A 24 7.31 4.42 3.75
CA GLU A 24 6.53 4.05 2.56
C GLU A 24 5.27 3.27 2.93
N PHE A 25 5.36 2.45 3.98
CA PHE A 25 4.19 1.74 4.51
C PHE A 25 3.16 2.68 5.15
N GLU A 26 3.59 3.66 5.93
CA GLU A 26 2.69 4.68 6.51
C GLU A 26 1.94 5.45 5.41
N LYS A 27 2.64 5.89 4.36
CA LYS A 27 2.02 6.55 3.20
C LYS A 27 1.04 5.64 2.45
N ALA A 28 1.33 4.35 2.38
CA ALA A 28 0.44 3.38 1.76
C ALA A 28 -0.84 3.19 2.57
N GLU A 29 -0.75 3.11 3.90
CA GLU A 29 -1.92 3.07 4.80
C GLU A 29 -2.79 4.32 4.64
N ASP A 30 -2.19 5.51 4.64
CA ASP A 30 -2.89 6.77 4.39
C ASP A 30 -3.64 6.78 3.06
N LEU A 31 -3.04 6.21 1.99
CA LEU A 31 -3.69 6.10 0.69
C LEU A 31 -4.89 5.15 0.72
N LEU A 32 -4.80 4.03 1.44
CA LEU A 32 -5.89 3.06 1.61
C LEU A 32 -7.03 3.62 2.45
N ASP A 33 -6.74 4.49 3.41
CA ASP A 33 -7.77 5.18 4.20
C ASP A 33 -8.57 6.22 3.43
N GLN A 34 -8.07 6.66 2.27
CA GLN A 34 -8.86 7.48 1.34
C GLN A 34 -9.91 6.69 0.56
N LEU A 35 -9.86 5.36 0.56
CA LEU A 35 -10.84 4.49 -0.08
C LEU A 35 -12.01 4.18 0.86
N ARG A 36 -13.16 3.88 0.26
CA ARG A 36 -14.31 3.38 1.03
C ARG A 36 -13.96 2.03 1.66
N PRO A 37 -14.46 1.72 2.87
CA PRO A 37 -14.22 0.43 3.52
C PRO A 37 -14.62 -0.78 2.66
N GLU A 38 -15.68 -0.65 1.87
CA GLU A 38 -16.19 -1.70 0.98
C GLU A 38 -15.45 -1.78 -0.37
N SER A 39 -14.40 -0.96 -0.59
CA SER A 39 -13.65 -0.99 -1.84
C SER A 39 -12.88 -2.31 -1.97
N PRO A 40 -13.09 -3.08 -3.06
CA PRO A 40 -12.33 -4.30 -3.30
C PRO A 40 -10.83 -4.00 -3.46
N LEU A 41 -10.48 -2.81 -3.98
CA LEU A 41 -9.09 -2.38 -4.08
C LEU A 41 -8.46 -2.17 -2.70
N LYS A 42 -9.20 -1.58 -1.74
CA LYS A 42 -8.70 -1.40 -0.36
C LYS A 42 -8.29 -2.73 0.25
N HIS A 43 -9.14 -3.75 0.11
CA HIS A 43 -8.83 -5.10 0.58
C HIS A 43 -7.61 -5.69 -0.12
N ARG A 44 -7.57 -5.62 -1.46
CA ARG A 44 -6.46 -6.20 -2.24
C ARG A 44 -5.11 -5.59 -1.86
N LEU A 45 -5.02 -4.26 -1.89
CA LEU A 45 -3.80 -3.54 -1.57
C LEU A 45 -3.42 -3.64 -0.09
N GLY A 46 -4.41 -3.81 0.80
CA GLY A 46 -4.15 -4.10 2.22
C GLY A 46 -3.41 -5.42 2.41
N CYS A 47 -3.88 -6.50 1.77
CA CYS A 47 -3.18 -7.78 1.80
C CYS A 47 -1.77 -7.67 1.19
N GLU A 48 -1.63 -7.00 0.04
CA GLU A 48 -0.32 -6.78 -0.59
C GLU A 48 0.63 -6.02 0.37
N LEU A 49 0.11 -5.02 1.11
CA LEU A 49 0.90 -4.25 2.07
C LEU A 49 1.39 -5.11 3.24
N ASP A 50 0.54 -5.97 3.77
CA ASP A 50 0.88 -6.90 4.84
C ASP A 50 1.98 -7.88 4.39
N GLU A 51 1.85 -8.45 3.18
CA GLU A 51 2.87 -9.33 2.59
C GLU A 51 4.22 -8.60 2.44
N LEU A 52 4.20 -7.35 1.95
CA LEU A 52 5.41 -6.52 1.83
C LEU A 52 6.05 -6.24 3.20
N ARG A 53 5.25 -5.99 4.26
CA ARG A 53 5.77 -5.81 5.62
C ARG A 53 6.43 -7.08 6.13
N GLU A 54 5.82 -8.25 5.90
CA GLU A 54 6.40 -9.53 6.27
C GLU A 54 7.71 -9.83 5.53
N LEU A 55 7.79 -9.51 4.24
CA LEU A 55 9.01 -9.67 3.44
C LEU A 55 10.16 -8.81 3.98
N VAL A 56 9.90 -7.55 4.31
CA VAL A 56 10.91 -6.65 4.90
C VAL A 56 11.31 -7.13 6.30
N ALA A 57 10.35 -7.54 7.13
CA ALA A 57 10.62 -8.02 8.49
C ALA A 57 11.39 -9.36 8.51
N THR A 58 11.13 -10.23 7.54
CA THR A 58 11.75 -11.56 7.45
C THR A 58 13.13 -11.53 6.81
N GLY A 59 13.54 -10.40 6.20
CA GLY A 59 14.91 -10.14 5.78
C GLY A 59 15.50 -11.25 4.90
N ARG A 60 15.08 -11.30 3.62
CA ARG A 60 15.79 -12.03 2.58
C ARG A 60 16.40 -11.08 1.56
#